data_AF-A0A843LKT4-F1
#
_entry.id   AF-A0A843LKT4-F1
#
_cell.length_a   1.000
_cell.length_b   1.000
_cell.length_c   1.000
_cell.angle_alpha   90.00
_cell.angle_beta   90.00
_cell.angle_gamma   90.00
#
_symmetry.space_group_name_H-M   'P 1'
#
loop_
_entity.id
_entity.type
_entity.pdbx_description
1 polymer ?
#
loop_
_entity_poly.entity_id
_entity_poly.type
_entity_poly.pdbx_seq_one_letter_code
_entity_poly.pdbx_strand_id
1 'polypeptide(L)' 'MPAIRDRSALPAEGSRMDGKDLIDEQLSAAREILAEVFGISIPEAEEMIRDRSREKMLWPERFSLED' A
#
# COMPACT_ATOMS: atom_id res chain seq x y z
N MET A 1 43.88 20.33 -15.28
CA MET A 1 42.69 19.64 -15.83
C MET A 1 42.79 18.16 -15.51
N PRO A 2 42.06 17.60 -14.54
CA PRO A 2 41.93 16.15 -14.43
C PRO A 2 40.64 15.67 -15.11
N ALA A 3 40.76 14.58 -15.85
CA ALA A 3 39.69 13.90 -16.56
C ALA A 3 38.85 13.04 -15.59
N ILE A 4 37.54 13.11 -15.72
CA ILE A 4 36.57 12.23 -15.06
C ILE A 4 36.47 10.93 -15.87
N ARG A 5 36.69 9.79 -15.21
CA ARG A 5 35.97 8.51 -15.44
C ARG A 5 36.61 7.44 -14.56
N ASP A 6 35.99 7.14 -13.43
CA ASP A 6 35.83 5.73 -13.09
C ASP A 6 34.36 5.46 -12.83
N ARG A 7 33.84 4.60 -13.70
CA ARG A 7 32.46 4.20 -13.83
C ARG A 7 32.31 3.02 -12.89
N SER A 8 32.35 3.28 -11.59
CA SER A 8 31.92 2.31 -10.59
C SER A 8 30.39 2.23 -10.66
N ALA A 9 29.92 1.60 -11.74
CA ALA A 9 28.60 1.02 -11.81
C ALA A 9 28.59 -0.11 -10.78
N LEU A 10 28.36 0.26 -9.52
CA LEU A 10 27.76 -0.66 -8.58
C LEU A 10 26.53 -1.21 -9.30
N PRO A 11 26.38 -2.53 -9.49
CA PRO A 11 25.06 -3.05 -9.70
C PRO A 11 24.33 -2.67 -8.42
N ALA A 12 23.53 -1.60 -8.49
CA ALA A 12 22.40 -1.51 -7.61
C ALA A 12 21.64 -2.79 -7.92
N GLU A 13 21.83 -3.79 -7.07
CA GLU A 13 20.87 -4.84 -6.81
C GLU A 13 19.64 -4.13 -6.24
N GLY A 14 19.02 -3.28 -7.06
CA GLY A 14 17.63 -2.97 -6.97
C GLY A 14 16.99 -4.31 -7.23
N SER A 15 16.71 -5.01 -6.12
CA SER A 15 15.60 -5.93 -6.05
C SER A 15 14.46 -5.21 -6.75
N ARG A 16 14.25 -5.53 -8.03
CA ARG A 16 13.06 -5.16 -8.74
C ARG A 16 12.00 -5.99 -8.06
N MET A 17 11.53 -5.55 -6.89
CA MET A 17 10.21 -5.94 -6.44
C MET A 17 9.32 -5.56 -7.61
N ASP A 18 8.68 -6.56 -8.18
CA ASP A 18 7.73 -6.35 -9.25
C ASP A 18 6.70 -5.37 -8.70
N GLY A 19 6.19 -4.45 -9.52
CA GLY A 19 5.23 -3.45 -9.03
C GLY A 19 4.03 -4.10 -8.33
N LYS A 20 3.75 -5.37 -8.65
CA LYS A 20 2.76 -6.20 -7.98
C LYS A 20 3.12 -6.55 -6.54
N ASP A 21 4.37 -6.93 -6.25
CA ASP A 21 4.82 -7.27 -4.89
C ASP A 21 4.67 -6.06 -3.94
N LEU A 22 4.98 -4.86 -4.44
CA LEU A 22 4.82 -3.62 -3.67
C LEU A 22 3.34 -3.31 -3.37
N ILE A 23 2.45 -3.55 -4.34
CA ILE A 23 1.02 -3.36 -4.15
C ILE A 23 0.47 -4.36 -3.15
N ASP A 24 0.89 -5.62 -3.22
CA ASP A 24 0.48 -6.67 -2.27
C ASP A 24 0.94 -6.33 -0.84
N GLU A 25 2.18 -5.83 -0.67
CA GLU A 25 2.70 -5.40 0.63
C GLU A 25 1.92 -4.20 1.19
N GLN A 26 1.65 -3.19 0.35
CA GLN A 26 0.85 -2.02 0.75
C GLN A 26 -0.58 -2.42 1.11
N LEU A 27 -1.19 -3.34 0.36
CA LEU A 27 -2.53 -3.83 0.63
C LEU A 27 -2.58 -4.62 1.95
N SER A 28 -1.56 -5.42 2.25
CA SER A 28 -1.43 -6.11 3.53
C SER A 28 -1.35 -5.11 4.68
N ALA A 29 -0.44 -4.13 4.60
CA ALA A 29 -0.28 -3.12 5.64
C ALA A 29 -1.56 -2.30 5.87
N ALA A 30 -2.28 -1.95 4.80
CA ALA A 30 -3.54 -1.24 4.91
C ALA A 30 -4.60 -2.07 5.68
N ARG A 31 -4.67 -3.39 5.44
CA ARG A 31 -5.60 -4.28 6.15
C ARG A 31 -5.24 -4.39 7.63
N GLU A 32 -3.96 -4.48 7.95
CA GLU A 32 -3.47 -4.53 9.34
C GLU A 32 -3.82 -3.25 10.10
N ILE A 33 -3.63 -2.08 9.47
CA ILE A 33 -4.00 -0.78 10.07
C ILE A 33 -5.51 -0.72 10.31
N LEU A 34 -6.34 -1.13 9.34
CA LEU A 34 -7.79 -1.14 9.50
C LEU A 34 -8.23 -2.10 10.62
N ALA A 35 -7.64 -3.29 10.70
CA ALA A 35 -7.93 -4.25 11.77
C ALA A 35 -7.64 -3.64 13.16
N GLU A 36 -6.46 -3.03 13.32
CA GLU A 36 -6.06 -2.41 14.59
C GLU A 36 -6.95 -1.21 14.97
N VAL A 37 -7.17 -0.28 14.04
CA VAL A 37 -7.93 0.96 14.31
C VAL A 37 -9.37 0.67 14.69
N PHE A 38 -9.99 -0.34 14.06
CA PHE A 38 -11.39 -0.69 14.32
C PHE A 38 -11.55 -1.82 15.36
N GLY A 39 -10.45 -2.38 15.88
CA GLY A 39 -10.49 -3.49 16.83
C GLY A 39 -11.11 -4.77 16.26
N ILE A 40 -11.01 -4.95 14.95
CA ILE A 40 -11.54 -6.10 14.21
C ILE A 40 -10.40 -7.01 13.76
N SER A 41 -10.74 -8.20 13.25
CA SER A 41 -9.73 -9.10 12.68
C SER A 41 -9.37 -8.69 11.25
N ILE A 42 -8.14 -9.00 10.81
CA ILE A 42 -7.71 -8.82 9.40
C ILE A 42 -8.68 -9.47 8.39
N PRO A 43 -9.15 -10.73 8.55
CA PRO A 43 -10.10 -11.31 7.61
C PRO A 43 -11.45 -10.59 7.61
N GLU A 44 -11.88 -10.05 8.75
CA GLU A 44 -13.11 -9.25 8.84
C GLU A 44 -12.97 -7.92 8.09
N ALA A 45 -11.82 -7.25 8.20
CA ALA A 45 -11.51 -6.08 7.39
C ALA A 45 -11.52 -6.40 5.88
N GLU A 46 -11.03 -7.57 5.48
CA GLU A 46 -11.08 -8.01 4.08
C GLU A 46 -12.52 -8.28 3.59
N GLU A 47 -13.34 -8.95 4.41
CA GLU A 47 -14.75 -9.18 4.09
C GLU A 47 -15.52 -7.87 3.95
N MET A 48 -15.30 -6.90 4.84
CA MET A 48 -15.92 -5.58 4.75
C MET A 48 -15.54 -4.82 3.47
N ILE A 49 -14.27 -4.88 3.04
CA ILE A 49 -13.82 -4.28 1.77
C ILE A 49 -14.50 -4.97 0.58
N ARG A 50 -14.65 -6.30 0.65
CA ARG A 50 -15.26 -7.11 -0.41
C ARG A 50 -16.76 -6.86 -0.52
N ASP A 51 -17.48 -6.86 0.59
CA ASP A 51 -18.92 -6.61 0.62
C ASP A 51 -19.25 -5.19 0.21
N ARG A 52 -18.47 -4.20 0.65
CA ARG A 52 -18.61 -2.82 0.18
C ARG A 52 -18.44 -2.68 -1.34
N SER A 53 -17.47 -3.40 -1.90
CA SER A 53 -17.26 -3.41 -3.36
C SER A 53 -18.46 -4.00 -4.12
N ARG A 54 -19.19 -4.94 -3.51
CA ARG A 54 -20.43 -5.51 -4.05
C ARG A 54 -21.59 -4.53 -3.94
N GLU A 55 -21.66 -3.77 -2.85
CA GLU A 55 -22.72 -2.80 -2.59
C GLU A 55 -22.56 -1.48 -3.36
N LYS A 56 -21.44 -1.28 -4.07
CA LYS A 56 -21.09 -0.03 -4.78
C LYS A 56 -21.29 1.22 -3.90
N MET A 57 -21.13 1.08 -2.58
CA MET A 57 -21.22 2.22 -1.68
C MET A 57 -20.04 3.15 -1.94
N LEU A 58 -20.33 4.25 -2.62
CA LEU A 58 -19.38 5.31 -2.93
C LEU A 58 -18.68 5.73 -1.63
N TRP A 59 -17.35 5.68 -1.63
CA TRP A 59 -16.58 6.38 -0.60
C TRP A 59 -16.96 7.85 -0.68
N PRO A 60 -17.32 8.49 0.44
CA PRO A 60 -17.45 9.93 0.41
C PRO A 60 -16.10 10.48 -0.04
N GLU A 61 -16.10 11.29 -1.11
CA GLU A 61 -14.87 11.87 -1.63
C GLU A 61 -14.16 12.74 -0.58
N ARG A 62 -14.91 13.17 0.45
CA ARG A 62 -14.41 13.94 1.58
C ARG A 62 -15.08 13.45 2.86
N PHE A 63 -14.27 13.11 3.86
CA PHE A 63 -14.74 12.96 5.22
C PHE A 63 -14.81 14.35 5.85
N SER A 64 -16.02 14.84 6.11
CA SER A 64 -16.19 16.04 6.95
C SER A 64 -15.80 15.67 8.37
N LEU A 65 -14.72 16.27 8.88
CA LEU A 65 -14.49 16.35 10.32
C LEU A 65 -15.51 17.35 10.85
N GLU A 66 -16.64 16.85 11.35
CA GLU A 66 -17.48 17.62 12.25
C GLU A 66 -16.85 17.54 13.64
N ASP A 67 -16.51 18.72 14.18
CA ASP A 67 -15.85 18.99 15.47
C ASP A 67 -16.79 18.66 16.66
#